data_AF-A0A6G0JC62-F1
#
_entry.id   AF-A0A6G0JC62-F1
#
_cell.length_a   1.000
_cell.length_b   1.000
_cell.length_c   1.000
_cell.angle_alpha   90.00
_cell.angle_beta   90.00
_cell.angle_gamma   90.00
#
_symmetry.space_group_name_H-M   'P 1'
#
loop_
_entity.id
_entity.type
_entity.pdbx_description
1 polymer ?
#
loop_
_entity_poly.entity_id
_entity_poly.type
_entity_poly.pdbx_seq_one_letter_code
_entity_poly.pdbx_strand_id
1 'polypeptide(L)'
;MDETDLRVYMGLLILADVYRSQGEAAVSLWDGKRGRAIFRATMPVIRFYAYSRLLRFNDREMRHVRPATDKLAPIRELAHCLLERNITMVGTDRKNKPKLQPSLRCSQGREGGLVFSHSTPWSYLAKKNKNVLLMSMRHIEPEVSDQRDRKPTVVLDYNHNKGGVDNLDK
;
A
#
# COMPACT_ATOMS: atom_id res chain seq x y z
N MET A 1 -17.23 27.42 -0.34
CA MET A 1 -15.97 27.54 -1.08
C MET A 1 -16.33 27.33 -2.53
N ASP A 2 -16.09 28.32 -3.38
CA ASP A 2 -16.31 28.14 -4.82
C ASP A 2 -15.09 27.43 -5.46
N GLU A 3 -15.20 27.12 -6.75
CA GLU A 3 -14.17 26.41 -7.48
C GLU A 3 -12.84 27.17 -7.58
N THR A 4 -12.91 28.50 -7.75
CA THR A 4 -11.71 29.34 -7.88
C THR A 4 -10.96 29.36 -6.56
N ASP A 5 -11.67 29.55 -5.46
CA ASP A 5 -11.13 29.49 -4.11
C ASP A 5 -10.45 28.14 -3.80
N LEU A 6 -11.07 27.04 -4.22
CA LEU A 6 -10.50 25.70 -4.05
C LEU A 6 -9.22 25.53 -4.87
N ARG A 7 -9.23 25.94 -6.15
CA ARG A 7 -8.04 25.89 -7.02
C ARG A 7 -6.89 26.71 -6.46
N VAL A 8 -7.19 27.92 -5.97
CA VAL A 8 -6.20 28.80 -5.32
C VAL A 8 -5.63 28.14 -4.06
N TYR A 9 -6.49 27.60 -3.20
CA TYR A 9 -6.08 26.89 -1.99
C TYR A 9 -5.18 25.68 -2.30
N MET A 10 -5.58 24.85 -3.27
CA MET A 10 -4.77 23.70 -3.72
C MET A 10 -3.44 24.14 -4.33
N GLY A 11 -3.44 25.22 -5.12
CA GLY A 11 -2.21 25.81 -5.67
C GLY A 11 -1.23 26.25 -4.57
N LEU A 12 -1.72 26.85 -3.49
CA LEU A 12 -0.90 27.21 -2.34
C LEU A 12 -0.32 26.00 -1.60
N LEU A 13 -1.07 24.89 -1.50
CA LEU A 13 -0.55 23.64 -0.92
C LEU A 13 0.57 23.03 -1.78
N ILE A 14 0.38 23.01 -3.11
CA ILE A 14 1.41 22.54 -4.05
C ILE A 14 2.67 23.42 -3.95
N LEU A 15 2.49 24.74 -3.92
CA LEU A 15 3.60 25.68 -3.72
C LEU A 15 4.33 25.45 -2.40
N ALA A 16 3.60 25.19 -1.31
CA ALA A 16 4.22 24.90 -0.01
C ALA A 16 5.12 23.65 -0.08
N ASP A 17 4.70 22.63 -0.83
CA ASP A 17 5.48 21.41 -1.04
C ASP A 17 6.73 21.67 -1.91
N VAL A 18 6.60 22.45 -2.99
CA VAL A 18 7.73 22.88 -3.83
C VAL A 18 8.78 23.65 -3.01
N TYR A 19 8.34 24.48 -2.05
CA TYR A 19 9.23 25.17 -1.13
C TYR A 19 9.78 24.29 0.01
N ARG A 20 9.42 23.00 0.05
CA ARG A 20 9.78 22.06 1.12
C ARG A 20 9.41 22.58 2.52
N SER A 21 8.28 23.26 2.62
CA SER A 21 7.78 23.87 3.86
C SER A 21 7.09 22.88 4.81
N GLN A 22 7.40 21.59 4.70
CA GLN A 22 6.86 20.55 5.57
C GLN A 22 7.27 20.85 7.03
N GLY A 23 6.29 20.96 7.93
CA GLY A 23 6.51 21.31 9.34
C GLY A 23 6.71 22.79 9.63
N GLU A 24 6.73 23.66 8.61
CA GLU A 24 6.79 25.12 8.80
C GLU A 24 5.40 25.64 9.24
N ALA A 25 5.36 26.56 10.21
CA ALA A 25 4.11 27.20 10.59
C ALA A 25 3.56 28.01 9.40
N ALA A 26 2.27 27.82 9.06
CA ALA A 26 1.67 28.54 7.93
C ALA A 26 1.85 30.05 8.04
N VAL A 27 1.72 30.64 9.23
CA VAL A 27 1.98 32.08 9.45
C VAL A 27 3.37 32.54 9.00
N SER A 28 4.39 31.68 9.08
CA SER A 28 5.75 31.99 8.60
C SER A 28 5.81 32.11 7.08
N LEU A 29 5.05 31.29 6.34
CA LEU A 29 4.96 31.38 4.88
C LEU A 29 4.34 32.71 4.44
N TRP A 30 3.45 33.28 5.26
CA TRP A 30 2.78 34.55 5.03
C TRP A 30 3.52 35.77 5.59
N ASP A 31 4.65 35.58 6.28
CA ASP A 31 5.37 36.67 6.94
C ASP A 31 5.83 37.75 5.95
N GLY A 32 5.81 39.00 6.43
CA GLY A 32 6.12 40.21 5.70
C GLY A 32 7.53 40.27 5.11
N LYS A 33 8.52 39.76 5.85
CA LYS A 33 9.95 39.91 5.59
C LYS A 33 10.63 38.59 5.21
N ARG A 34 10.26 37.51 5.90
CA ARG A 34 10.86 36.17 5.79
C ARG A 34 9.95 35.16 5.07
N GLY A 35 8.69 35.53 4.85
CA GLY A 35 7.73 34.69 4.14
C GLY A 35 7.92 34.73 2.63
N ARG A 36 6.99 34.09 1.93
CA ARG A 36 6.97 33.95 0.47
C ARG A 36 5.88 34.87 -0.08
N ALA A 37 6.26 35.91 -0.81
CA ALA A 37 5.35 36.97 -1.27
C ALA A 37 4.11 36.43 -2.02
N ILE A 38 4.27 35.34 -2.78
CA ILE A 38 3.18 34.69 -3.52
C ILE A 38 2.03 34.22 -2.62
N PHE A 39 2.31 33.78 -1.39
CA PHE A 39 1.28 33.25 -0.49
C PHE A 39 0.32 34.37 -0.04
N ARG A 40 0.89 35.51 0.40
CA ARG A 40 0.07 36.67 0.82
C ARG A 40 -0.63 37.36 -0.35
N ALA A 41 0.02 37.39 -1.52
CA ALA A 41 -0.54 38.00 -2.71
C ALA A 41 -1.75 37.22 -3.24
N THR A 42 -1.78 35.92 -2.98
CA THR A 42 -2.80 35.01 -3.49
C THR A 42 -4.01 34.90 -2.56
N MET A 43 -3.80 34.71 -1.25
CA MET A 43 -4.88 34.54 -0.28
C MET A 43 -4.45 35.00 1.11
N PRO A 44 -5.28 35.68 1.93
CA PRO A 44 -4.95 35.96 3.32
C PRO A 44 -4.82 34.68 4.17
N VAL A 45 -3.89 34.64 5.12
CA VAL A 45 -3.64 33.47 5.99
C VAL A 45 -4.88 33.01 6.77
N ILE A 46 -5.75 33.95 7.16
CA ILE A 46 -7.00 33.65 7.87
C ILE A 46 -7.94 32.81 6.98
N ARG A 47 -8.02 33.13 5.68
CA ARG A 47 -8.85 32.40 4.71
C ARG A 47 -8.26 31.02 4.41
N PHE A 48 -6.94 30.92 4.33
CA PHE A 48 -6.25 29.63 4.25
C PHE A 48 -6.58 28.71 5.44
N TYR A 49 -6.56 29.22 6.66
CA TYR A 49 -6.97 28.46 7.85
C TYR A 49 -8.45 28.06 7.82
N ALA A 50 -9.33 28.94 7.34
CA ALA A 50 -10.74 28.62 7.21
C ALA A 50 -10.95 27.44 6.25
N TYR A 51 -10.28 27.43 5.08
CA TYR A 51 -10.42 26.36 4.09
C TYR A 51 -9.79 25.04 4.56
N SER A 52 -8.64 25.09 5.23
CA SER A 52 -8.06 23.92 5.88
C SER A 52 -8.99 23.26 6.91
N ARG A 53 -9.87 24.03 7.55
CA ARG A 53 -10.86 23.50 8.52
C ARG A 53 -12.14 22.99 7.85
N LEU A 54 -12.55 23.60 6.75
CA LEU A 54 -13.82 23.31 6.05
C LEU A 54 -13.72 22.12 5.11
N LEU A 55 -12.53 21.78 4.59
CA LEU A 55 -12.34 20.66 3.68
C LEU A 55 -12.74 19.34 4.37
N ARG A 56 -13.64 18.58 3.72
CA ARG A 56 -14.13 17.27 4.17
C ARG A 56 -14.25 16.37 2.94
N PHE A 57 -13.76 15.13 3.05
CA PHE A 57 -13.73 14.16 1.96
C PHE A 57 -14.58 12.91 2.24
N ASN A 58 -15.56 13.01 3.14
CA ASN A 58 -16.40 11.87 3.49
C ASN A 58 -17.85 12.29 3.69
N ASP A 59 -18.76 11.43 3.22
CA ASP A 59 -20.17 11.51 3.54
C ASP A 59 -20.40 10.88 4.91
N ARG A 60 -21.09 11.61 5.80
CA ARG A 60 -21.27 11.20 7.19
C ARG A 60 -22.11 9.92 7.30
N GLU A 61 -23.01 9.71 6.34
CA GLU A 61 -24.09 8.72 6.42
C GLU A 61 -23.64 7.27 6.13
N MET A 62 -22.52 7.04 5.44
CA MET A 62 -22.13 5.70 4.98
C MET A 62 -21.23 4.89 5.94
N ARG A 63 -21.13 5.28 7.21
CA ARG A 63 -20.12 4.74 8.14
C ARG A 63 -20.42 3.37 8.78
N HIS A 64 -21.63 2.82 8.66
CA HIS A 64 -22.14 1.85 9.64
C HIS A 64 -22.22 0.37 9.24
N VAL A 65 -21.57 -0.11 8.17
CA VAL A 65 -21.84 -1.48 7.69
C VAL A 65 -20.56 -2.30 7.51
N ARG A 66 -20.10 -3.09 8.51
CA ARG A 66 -19.32 -4.36 8.35
C ARG A 66 -19.31 -5.25 9.63
N PRO A 67 -20.03 -6.39 9.69
CA PRO A 67 -19.86 -7.42 10.72
C PRO A 67 -18.79 -8.47 10.37
N ALA A 68 -18.11 -8.95 11.42
CA ALA A 68 -16.83 -9.66 11.36
C ALA A 68 -16.96 -11.15 11.75
N THR A 69 -17.28 -12.02 10.79
CA THR A 69 -17.41 -13.47 11.08
C THR A 69 -16.38 -14.35 10.35
N ASP A 70 -15.79 -13.90 9.23
CA ASP A 70 -14.59 -14.50 8.65
C ASP A 70 -13.59 -13.41 8.22
N LYS A 71 -12.52 -13.27 8.99
CA LYS A 71 -11.44 -12.28 8.73
C LYS A 71 -10.79 -12.44 7.35
N LEU A 72 -10.97 -13.59 6.69
CA LEU A 72 -10.41 -13.88 5.37
C LEU A 72 -11.47 -13.97 4.26
N ALA A 73 -12.77 -13.94 4.57
CA ALA A 73 -13.82 -13.93 3.55
C ALA A 73 -13.67 -12.76 2.58
N PRO A 74 -13.37 -11.52 3.03
CA PRO A 74 -13.19 -10.40 2.10
C PRO A 74 -12.04 -10.61 1.11
N ILE A 75 -10.97 -11.29 1.52
CA ILE A 75 -9.80 -11.52 0.65
C ILE A 75 -10.12 -12.60 -0.38
N ARG A 76 -10.90 -13.63 -0.03
CA ARG A 76 -11.33 -14.66 -0.97
C ARG A 76 -12.36 -14.13 -1.96
N GLU A 77 -13.33 -13.37 -1.47
CA GLU A 77 -14.32 -12.73 -2.32
C GLU A 77 -13.63 -11.77 -3.30
N LEU A 78 -12.72 -10.94 -2.81
CA LEU A 78 -11.89 -10.10 -3.66
C LEU A 78 -11.09 -10.91 -4.68
N ALA A 79 -10.46 -12.01 -4.25
CA ALA A 79 -9.73 -12.90 -5.15
C ALA A 79 -10.59 -13.38 -6.32
N HIS A 80 -11.80 -13.86 -6.03
CA HIS A 80 -12.75 -14.30 -7.06
C HIS A 80 -13.16 -13.15 -7.98
N CYS A 81 -13.55 -12.00 -7.44
CA CYS A 81 -13.93 -10.84 -8.25
C CYS A 81 -12.78 -10.32 -9.13
N LEU A 82 -11.53 -10.43 -8.69
CA LEU A 82 -10.37 -10.05 -9.50
C LEU A 82 -10.15 -11.03 -10.65
N LEU A 83 -10.28 -12.33 -10.40
CA LEU A 83 -10.14 -13.35 -11.44
C LEU A 83 -11.21 -13.20 -12.53
N GLU A 84 -12.46 -12.91 -12.15
CA GLU A 84 -13.54 -12.60 -13.10
C GLU A 84 -13.21 -11.39 -14.01
N ARG A 85 -12.34 -10.50 -13.55
CA ARG A 85 -11.87 -9.32 -14.29
C ARG A 85 -10.51 -9.52 -14.95
N ASN A 86 -10.01 -10.75 -15.01
CA ASN A 86 -8.68 -11.09 -15.53
C ASN A 86 -7.53 -10.37 -14.80
N ILE A 87 -7.69 -10.16 -13.49
CA ILE A 87 -6.68 -9.56 -12.61
C ILE A 87 -6.21 -10.64 -11.63
N THR A 88 -4.90 -10.83 -11.53
CA THR A 88 -4.29 -11.80 -10.60
C THR A 88 -3.67 -11.10 -9.39
N MET A 89 -3.78 -11.71 -8.21
CA MET A 89 -3.12 -11.24 -6.99
C MET A 89 -1.84 -12.02 -6.69
N VAL A 90 -0.77 -11.31 -6.31
CA VAL A 90 0.48 -11.87 -5.77
C VAL A 90 0.90 -11.08 -4.54
N GLY A 91 1.26 -11.74 -3.44
CA GLY A 91 1.71 -11.04 -2.23
C GLY A 91 2.20 -11.97 -1.12
N THR A 92 2.92 -11.43 -0.15
CA THR A 92 3.40 -12.21 1.00
C THR A 92 2.31 -12.51 2.01
N ASP A 93 2.35 -13.68 2.65
CA ASP A 93 1.48 -14.00 3.77
C ASP A 93 2.26 -14.16 5.09
N ARG A 94 1.57 -13.95 6.21
CA ARG A 94 2.10 -14.11 7.57
C ARG A 94 1.94 -15.55 8.03
N LYS A 95 3.02 -16.14 8.58
CA LYS A 95 3.05 -17.50 9.14
C LYS A 95 2.03 -17.80 10.26
N ASN A 96 1.53 -16.76 10.94
CA ASN A 96 0.62 -16.89 12.08
C ASN A 96 -0.88 -16.89 11.68
N LYS A 97 -1.20 -17.18 10.42
CA LYS A 97 -2.59 -17.22 9.94
C LYS A 97 -3.31 -18.48 10.44
N PRO A 98 -4.52 -18.38 11.06
CA PRO A 98 -5.22 -19.53 11.65
C PRO A 98 -5.46 -20.69 10.68
N LYS A 99 -5.78 -20.39 9.41
CA LYS A 99 -6.10 -21.38 8.36
C LYS A 99 -4.87 -21.94 7.62
N LEU A 100 -3.65 -21.58 8.02
CA LEU A 100 -2.42 -22.06 7.38
C LEU A 100 -2.04 -23.45 7.91
N GLN A 101 -1.79 -24.41 7.01
CA GLN A 101 -1.37 -25.76 7.36
C GLN A 101 -0.10 -25.73 8.25
N PRO A 102 -0.01 -26.56 9.32
CA PRO A 102 1.15 -26.60 10.21
C PRO A 102 2.47 -26.90 9.48
N SER A 103 2.42 -27.69 8.41
CA SER A 103 3.55 -27.99 7.53
C SER A 103 4.14 -26.72 6.90
N LEU A 104 3.35 -25.70 6.60
CA LEU A 104 3.84 -24.44 6.01
C LEU A 104 4.39 -23.48 7.08
N ARG A 105 4.26 -23.81 8.38
CA ARG A 105 4.77 -22.98 9.49
C ARG A 105 6.16 -23.41 9.95
N CYS A 106 6.47 -24.70 9.84
CA CYS A 106 7.73 -25.25 10.33
C CYS A 106 8.88 -24.97 9.36
N SER A 107 9.92 -24.29 9.85
CA SER A 107 11.17 -24.03 9.12
C SER A 107 12.36 -24.81 9.69
N GLN A 108 12.19 -25.48 10.84
CA GLN A 108 13.25 -26.25 11.50
C GLN A 108 13.46 -27.59 10.78
N GLY A 109 14.72 -27.97 10.58
CA GLY A 109 15.10 -29.26 10.02
C GLY A 109 14.88 -29.42 8.51
N ARG A 110 14.48 -28.35 7.79
CA ARG A 110 14.31 -28.39 6.34
C ARG A 110 15.55 -27.91 5.60
N GLU A 111 16.03 -28.73 4.68
CA GLU A 111 16.88 -28.26 3.59
C GLU A 111 16.04 -27.39 2.64
N GLY A 112 16.62 -26.32 2.10
CA GLY A 112 15.86 -25.29 1.37
C GLY A 112 15.01 -25.86 0.24
N GLY A 113 13.84 -25.27 -0.03
CA GLY A 113 12.91 -25.77 -1.04
C GLY A 113 11.57 -25.05 -1.09
N LEU A 114 10.75 -25.43 -2.07
CA LEU A 114 9.40 -24.94 -2.31
C LEU A 114 8.40 -26.00 -1.85
N VAL A 115 7.38 -25.61 -1.08
CA VAL A 115 6.30 -26.50 -0.62
C VAL A 115 4.95 -25.92 -1.04
N PHE A 116 4.15 -26.75 -1.71
CA PHE A 116 2.84 -26.43 -2.27
C PHE A 116 1.68 -26.99 -1.45
N SER A 117 0.54 -26.30 -1.46
CA SER A 117 -0.73 -26.75 -0.90
C SER A 117 -1.84 -26.56 -1.93
N HIS A 118 -2.66 -27.59 -2.13
CA HIS A 118 -3.71 -27.66 -3.15
C HIS A 118 -4.88 -26.69 -2.94
N SER A 119 -5.04 -26.08 -1.76
CA SER A 119 -6.20 -25.23 -1.45
C SER A 119 -5.94 -23.72 -1.48
N THR A 120 -4.70 -23.26 -1.20
CA THR A 120 -4.12 -21.89 -1.32
C THR A 120 -2.77 -21.88 -0.56
N PRO A 121 -1.87 -20.91 -0.78
CA PRO A 121 -0.83 -20.81 -1.81
C PRO A 121 0.61 -21.10 -1.30
N TRP A 122 1.58 -21.11 -2.24
CA TRP A 122 3.01 -21.41 -2.12
C TRP A 122 3.75 -21.00 -0.82
N SER A 123 4.61 -21.88 -0.31
CA SER A 123 5.61 -21.55 0.72
C SER A 123 7.02 -21.80 0.20
N TYR A 124 7.93 -20.87 0.45
CA TYR A 124 9.30 -20.91 -0.01
C TYR A 124 10.29 -20.69 1.14
N LEU A 125 11.19 -21.64 1.34
CA LEU A 125 12.30 -21.48 2.29
C LEU A 125 13.43 -20.70 1.63
N ALA A 126 13.48 -19.39 1.91
CA ALA A 126 14.53 -18.52 1.40
C ALA A 126 15.93 -18.84 1.97
N LYS A 127 16.00 -19.30 3.24
CA LYS A 127 17.24 -19.69 3.93
C LYS A 127 16.94 -20.75 5.00
N LYS A 128 17.97 -21.44 5.52
CA LYS A 128 17.85 -22.32 6.69
C LYS A 128 17.11 -21.58 7.81
N ASN A 129 16.04 -22.17 8.33
CA ASN A 129 15.19 -21.62 9.39
C ASN A 129 14.47 -20.29 9.05
N LYS A 130 14.42 -19.83 7.79
CA LYS A 130 13.62 -18.67 7.38
C LYS A 130 12.64 -19.06 6.27
N ASN A 131 11.36 -19.12 6.62
CA ASN A 131 10.28 -19.39 5.69
C ASN A 131 9.61 -18.09 5.22
N VAL A 132 9.39 -17.96 3.91
CA VAL A 132 8.64 -16.88 3.28
C VAL A 132 7.41 -17.51 2.63
N LEU A 133 6.23 -17.00 2.99
CA LEU A 133 4.96 -17.47 2.42
C LEU A 133 4.51 -16.48 1.36
N LEU A 134 4.11 -17.00 0.20
CA LEU A 134 3.63 -16.20 -0.91
C LEU A 134 2.28 -16.72 -1.39
N MET A 135 1.32 -15.81 -1.49
CA MET A 135 0.07 -16.02 -2.18
C MET A 135 0.19 -15.62 -3.64
N SER A 136 -0.21 -16.51 -4.55
CA SER A 136 -0.31 -16.21 -5.97
C SER A 136 -1.48 -16.94 -6.60
N MET A 137 -2.22 -16.23 -7.44
CA MET A 137 -3.24 -16.80 -8.35
C MET A 137 -2.72 -16.99 -9.77
N ARG A 138 -1.54 -16.42 -10.07
CA ARG A 138 -0.89 -16.48 -11.40
C ARG A 138 -0.09 -17.77 -11.58
N HIS A 139 0.54 -18.24 -10.52
CA HIS A 139 1.46 -19.37 -10.55
C HIS A 139 0.72 -20.61 -10.07
N ILE A 140 0.46 -21.55 -10.99
CA ILE A 140 -0.22 -22.84 -10.72
C ILE A 140 0.82 -23.96 -10.48
N GLU A 141 2.01 -23.81 -11.05
CA GLU A 141 3.10 -24.79 -11.02
C GLU A 141 4.30 -24.29 -10.17
N PRO A 142 5.03 -25.21 -9.50
CA PRO A 142 6.25 -24.93 -8.74
C PRO A 142 7.45 -24.64 -9.65
N GLU A 143 7.42 -23.52 -10.36
CA GLU A 143 8.51 -23.15 -11.26
C GLU A 143 9.68 -22.47 -10.51
N VAL A 144 10.89 -22.94 -10.81
CA VAL A 144 12.15 -22.40 -10.32
C VAL A 144 12.88 -21.75 -11.48
N SER A 145 13.38 -20.54 -11.27
CA SER A 145 14.14 -19.81 -12.27
C SER A 145 15.51 -20.44 -12.54
N ASP A 146 15.96 -20.35 -13.79
CA ASP A 146 17.32 -20.72 -14.21
C ASP A 146 18.40 -19.71 -13.78
N GLN A 147 18.03 -18.64 -13.07
CA GLN A 147 18.98 -17.69 -12.50
C GLN A 147 19.91 -18.39 -11.49
N ARG A 148 21.11 -17.81 -11.29
CA ARG A 148 22.14 -18.38 -10.39
C ARG A 148 21.65 -18.62 -8.97
N ASP A 149 20.68 -17.83 -8.50
CA ASP A 149 20.12 -17.94 -7.14
C ASP A 149 18.97 -18.95 -7.03
N ARG A 150 18.51 -19.52 -8.16
CA ARG A 150 17.46 -20.53 -8.27
C ARG A 150 16.22 -20.19 -7.43
N LYS A 151 15.83 -18.92 -7.43
CA LYS A 151 14.60 -18.48 -6.76
C LYS A 151 13.37 -18.97 -7.53
N PRO A 152 12.28 -19.31 -6.84
CA PRO A 152 10.99 -19.57 -7.48
C PRO A 152 10.55 -18.38 -8.33
N THR A 153 9.95 -18.64 -9.48
CA THR A 153 9.46 -17.60 -10.41
C THR A 153 8.51 -16.63 -9.70
N VAL A 154 7.64 -17.14 -8.83
CA VAL A 154 6.73 -16.34 -8.00
C VAL A 154 7.43 -15.31 -7.11
N VAL A 155 8.64 -15.62 -6.61
CA VAL A 155 9.45 -14.70 -5.80
C VAL A 155 10.03 -13.59 -6.68
N LEU A 156 10.45 -13.92 -7.90
CA LEU A 156 10.98 -12.94 -8.85
C LEU A 156 9.88 -11.95 -9.28
N ASP A 157 8.72 -12.48 -9.67
CA ASP A 157 7.53 -11.70 -10.02
C ASP A 157 7.09 -10.77 -8.89
N TYR A 158 7.04 -11.28 -7.65
CA TYR A 158 6.75 -10.45 -6.49
C TYR A 158 7.78 -9.34 -6.32
N ASN A 159 9.07 -9.66 -6.38
CA ASN A 159 10.14 -8.69 -6.16
C ASN A 159 10.21 -7.61 -7.24
N HIS A 160 9.87 -7.93 -8.48
CA HIS A 160 9.81 -6.97 -9.58
C HIS A 160 8.75 -5.88 -9.34
N ASN A 161 7.62 -6.26 -8.73
CA ASN A 161 6.45 -5.39 -8.63
C ASN A 161 6.24 -4.76 -7.24
N LYS A 162 6.79 -5.35 -6.17
CA LYS A 162 6.54 -4.92 -4.79
C LYS A 162 7.00 -3.49 -4.47
N GLY A 163 7.88 -2.91 -5.28
CA GLY A 163 8.45 -1.58 -5.04
C GLY A 163 7.63 -0.42 -5.59
N GLY A 164 6.51 -0.66 -6.28
CA GLY A 164 5.75 0.40 -6.96
C GLY A 164 5.30 1.52 -6.01
N VAL A 165 4.64 1.15 -4.90
CA VAL A 165 4.17 2.12 -3.90
C VAL A 165 5.34 2.72 -3.11
N ASP A 166 6.29 1.89 -2.66
CA ASP A 166 7.48 2.36 -1.94
C ASP A 166 8.32 3.38 -2.75
N ASN A 167 8.29 3.30 -4.09
CA ASN A 167 8.97 4.27 -4.95
C ASN A 167 8.16 5.55 -5.17
N LEU A 168 6.83 5.49 -5.10
CA LEU A 168 5.96 6.66 -5.14
C LEU A 168 6.06 7.47 -3.84
N ASP A 169 6.28 6.80 -2.71
CA ASP A 169 6.37 7.40 -1.37
C ASP A 169 7.74 8.04 -1.06
N LYS A 170 8.73 7.95 -1.97
CA LYS A 170 10.07 8.54 -1.80
C LYS A 170 10.10 10.03 -2.16
#